data_AF-A0A0G0Y4C3-F1
#
_entry.id   AF-A0A0G0Y4C3-F1
#
_cell.length_a   1.000
_cell.length_b   1.000
_cell.length_c   1.000
_cell.angle_alpha   90.00
_cell.angle_beta   90.00
_cell.angle_gamma   90.00
#
_symmetry.space_group_name_H-M   'P 1'
#
loop_
_entity.id
_entity.type
_entity.pdbx_description
1 polymer ?
#
loop_
_entity_poly.entity_id
_entity_poly.type
_entity_poly.pdbx_seq_one_letter_code
_entity_poly.pdbx_strand_id
1 'polypeptide(L)'
;MFSTSIIKIDGNKAINFINNSKDFVEVIFTIDGKEVKEGKNLDEKTKGCAYPPKLEKPVKKMKNGSMLPFNRNGGEVVAYIFAGDGQYKDDDLEKPAFLKHKLVDKISFKRTSDKPIEIIKIRY
;
A
#
# COMPACT_ATOMS: atom_id res chain seq x y z
N MET A 1 -11.53 5.78 6.91
CA MET A 1 -11.66 4.32 7.11
C MET A 1 -10.79 3.65 6.08
N PHE A 2 -9.92 2.74 6.50
CA PHE A 2 -9.06 1.98 5.59
C PHE A 2 -9.64 0.58 5.37
N SER A 3 -9.36 -0.03 4.24
CA SER A 3 -9.79 -1.40 3.95
C SER A 3 -8.74 -2.12 3.13
N THR A 4 -8.55 -3.41 3.44
CA THR A 4 -7.68 -4.31 2.69
C THR A 4 -8.48 -5.55 2.31
N SER A 5 -8.38 -6.00 1.07
CA SER A 5 -9.02 -7.23 0.58
C SER A 5 -8.13 -7.95 -0.42
N ILE A 6 -8.40 -9.24 -0.66
CA ILE A 6 -7.74 -9.98 -1.75
C ILE A 6 -8.70 -10.09 -2.93
N ILE A 7 -8.22 -9.65 -4.09
CA ILE A 7 -8.96 -9.71 -5.36
C ILE A 7 -8.20 -10.56 -6.37
N LYS A 8 -8.87 -10.97 -7.46
CA LYS A 8 -8.24 -11.64 -8.59
C LYS A 8 -8.16 -10.68 -9.77
N ILE A 9 -6.97 -10.57 -10.36
CA ILE A 9 -6.70 -9.78 -11.56
C ILE A 9 -5.87 -10.65 -12.51
N ASP A 10 -6.33 -10.80 -13.76
CA ASP A 10 -5.65 -11.61 -14.78
C ASP A 10 -5.32 -13.03 -14.27
N GLY A 11 -6.26 -13.65 -13.56
CA GLY A 11 -6.11 -14.99 -12.96
C GLY A 11 -5.24 -15.06 -11.70
N ASN A 12 -4.60 -13.96 -11.30
CA ASN A 12 -3.68 -13.93 -10.16
C ASN A 12 -4.26 -13.18 -8.95
N LYS A 13 -3.92 -13.62 -7.74
CA LYS A 13 -4.30 -12.91 -6.50
C LYS A 13 -3.52 -11.58 -6.42
N ALA A 14 -4.20 -10.53 -5.96
CA ALA A 14 -3.65 -9.20 -5.71
C ALA A 14 -4.21 -8.65 -4.39
N ILE A 15 -3.43 -7.81 -3.71
CA ILE A 15 -3.89 -7.09 -2.51
C ILE A 15 -4.57 -5.81 -2.98
N ASN A 16 -5.84 -5.61 -2.64
CA ASN A 16 -6.51 -4.33 -2.87
C ASN A 16 -6.53 -3.52 -1.58
N PHE A 17 -6.04 -2.30 -1.64
CA PHE A 17 -6.07 -1.37 -0.51
C PHE A 17 -6.84 -0.12 -0.86
N ILE A 18 -7.70 0.31 0.07
CA ILE A 18 -8.56 1.47 -0.07
C ILE A 18 -8.27 2.43 1.09
N ASN A 19 -7.81 3.64 0.74
CA ASN A 19 -7.72 4.77 1.65
C ASN A 19 -8.95 5.68 1.49
N ASN A 20 -10.00 5.48 2.29
CA ASN A 20 -11.15 6.39 2.34
C ASN A 20 -11.02 7.49 3.42
N SER A 21 -9.81 7.74 3.97
CA SER A 21 -9.59 8.89 4.85
C SER A 21 -9.36 10.18 4.05
N LYS A 22 -9.25 11.30 4.75
CA LYS A 22 -8.83 12.60 4.18
C LYS A 22 -7.32 12.80 4.21
N ASP A 23 -6.59 11.81 4.73
CA ASP A 23 -5.17 11.92 5.07
C ASP A 23 -4.33 11.07 4.12
N PHE A 24 -3.11 11.53 3.89
CA PHE A 24 -2.09 10.67 3.30
C PHE A 24 -1.64 9.64 4.32
N VAL A 25 -1.34 8.44 3.87
CA VAL A 25 -0.80 7.38 4.73
C VAL A 25 0.32 6.65 4.02
N GLU A 26 1.21 6.05 4.80
CA GLU A 26 2.11 5.03 4.27
C GLU A 26 1.60 3.66 4.69
N VAL A 27 1.60 2.71 3.76
CA VAL A 27 1.14 1.35 4.00
C VAL A 27 2.25 0.39 3.66
N ILE A 28 2.58 -0.47 4.63
CA ILE A 28 3.42 -1.64 4.39
C ILE A 28 2.53 -2.87 4.37
N PHE A 29 2.67 -3.69 3.32
CA PHE A 29 1.99 -4.98 3.24
C PHE A 29 2.96 -6.09 3.59
N THR A 30 2.51 -7.06 4.37
CA THR A 30 3.19 -8.35 4.51
C THR A 30 2.29 -9.48 4.06
N ILE A 31 2.91 -10.55 3.57
CA ILE A 31 2.28 -11.86 3.34
C ILE A 31 3.04 -12.85 4.21
N ASP A 32 2.33 -13.53 5.11
CA ASP A 32 2.88 -14.54 6.01
C ASP A 32 4.13 -14.05 6.79
N GLY A 33 4.07 -12.79 7.24
CA GLY A 33 5.12 -12.14 8.03
C GLY A 33 6.25 -11.50 7.23
N LYS A 34 6.29 -11.67 5.90
CA LYS A 34 7.31 -11.06 5.02
C LYS A 34 6.76 -9.88 4.24
N GLU A 35 7.50 -8.79 4.22
CA GLU A 35 7.17 -7.57 3.49
C GLU A 35 7.06 -7.84 1.98
N VAL A 36 6.02 -7.30 1.35
CA VAL A 36 5.62 -7.63 -0.03
C VAL A 36 6.59 -7.09 -1.08
N LYS A 37 7.15 -5.91 -0.90
CA LYS A 37 7.95 -5.20 -1.91
C LYS A 37 9.32 -5.83 -2.10
N GLU A 38 9.97 -6.26 -1.01
CA GLU A 38 11.33 -6.80 -0.97
C GLU A 38 11.44 -8.22 -0.38
N GLY A 39 10.39 -8.78 0.23
CA GLY A 39 10.40 -10.14 0.78
C GLY A 39 11.16 -10.29 2.09
N LYS A 40 11.47 -9.18 2.77
CA LYS A 40 12.26 -9.13 4.01
C LYS A 40 11.37 -9.08 5.25
N ASN A 41 11.96 -9.32 6.41
CA ASN A 41 11.28 -9.05 7.68
C ASN A 41 11.10 -7.54 7.86
N LEU A 42 10.01 -7.14 8.53
CA LEU A 42 9.78 -5.75 8.87
C LEU A 42 10.81 -5.26 9.88
N ASP A 43 11.34 -4.08 9.63
CA ASP A 43 12.09 -3.28 10.59
C ASP A 43 11.59 -1.83 10.58
N GLU A 44 12.04 -1.01 11.53
CA GLU A 44 11.64 0.40 11.64
C GLU A 44 12.00 1.22 10.38
N LYS A 45 13.04 0.79 9.66
CA LYS A 45 13.54 1.46 8.44
C LYS A 45 12.77 1.06 7.18
N THR A 46 11.91 0.05 7.26
CA THR A 46 11.13 -0.45 6.14
C THR A 46 10.20 0.65 5.68
N LYS A 47 10.28 1.01 4.39
CA LYS A 47 9.43 2.04 3.78
C LYS A 47 8.33 1.40 2.97
N GLY A 48 7.10 1.78 3.26
CA GLY A 48 5.93 1.30 2.55
C GLY A 48 5.71 1.97 1.20
N CYS A 49 4.48 1.86 0.74
CA CYS A 49 3.94 2.64 -0.36
C CYS A 49 3.07 3.75 0.24
N ALA A 50 3.25 4.98 -0.24
CA ALA A 50 2.42 6.07 0.19
C ALA A 50 1.11 6.07 -0.60
N TYR A 51 -0.01 6.33 0.09
CA TYR A 51 -1.36 6.36 -0.45
C TYR A 51 -2.00 7.73 -0.14
N PRO A 52 -2.38 8.51 -1.16
CA PRO A 52 -3.14 9.73 -0.96
C PRO A 52 -4.57 9.45 -0.50
N PRO A 53 -5.28 10.49 -0.05
CA PRO A 53 -6.69 10.42 0.30
C PRO A 53 -7.55 9.91 -0.85
N LYS A 54 -8.59 9.13 -0.54
CA LYS A 54 -9.58 8.60 -1.49
C LYS A 54 -8.98 7.80 -2.64
N LEU A 55 -7.92 7.04 -2.37
CA LEU A 55 -7.31 6.14 -3.34
C LEU A 55 -7.71 4.69 -3.08
N GLU A 56 -8.17 4.02 -4.13
CA GLU A 56 -8.21 2.56 -4.22
C GLU A 56 -7.14 2.10 -5.21
N LYS A 57 -6.26 1.18 -4.78
CA LYS A 57 -5.19 0.69 -5.67
C LYS A 57 -4.84 -0.77 -5.37
N PRO A 58 -4.81 -1.63 -6.40
CA PRO A 58 -4.33 -2.99 -6.28
C PRO A 58 -2.81 -3.08 -6.35
N VAL A 59 -2.22 -3.89 -5.48
CA VAL A 59 -0.82 -4.31 -5.48
C VAL A 59 -0.76 -5.72 -6.08
N LYS A 60 -0.17 -5.82 -7.28
CA LYS A 60 -0.14 -7.07 -8.07
C LYS A 60 1.23 -7.76 -8.08
N LYS A 61 2.29 -6.99 -7.88
CA LYS A 61 3.67 -7.40 -8.12
C LYS A 61 4.60 -6.82 -7.06
N MET A 62 5.70 -7.53 -6.83
CA MET A 62 6.85 -7.06 -6.05
C MET A 62 7.65 -6.00 -6.82
N LYS A 63 8.63 -5.35 -6.18
CA LYS A 63 9.46 -4.30 -6.80
C LYS A 63 10.30 -4.81 -7.97
N ASN A 64 10.71 -6.08 -7.94
CA ASN A 64 11.44 -6.75 -9.02
C ASN A 64 10.54 -7.15 -10.22
N GLY A 65 9.23 -6.85 -10.17
CA GLY A 65 8.27 -7.19 -11.21
C GLY A 65 7.66 -8.60 -11.12
N SER A 66 8.09 -9.44 -10.17
CA SER A 66 7.47 -10.76 -9.96
C SER A 66 6.09 -10.64 -9.32
N MET A 67 5.25 -11.63 -9.54
CA MET A 67 3.92 -11.71 -8.90
C MET A 67 4.04 -11.84 -7.39
N LEU A 68 3.00 -11.42 -6.67
CA LEU A 68 2.96 -11.59 -5.21
C LEU A 68 3.00 -13.08 -4.81
N PRO A 69 3.79 -13.45 -3.80
CA PRO A 69 4.03 -14.84 -3.42
C PRO A 69 2.90 -15.42 -2.56
N PHE A 70 1.66 -15.36 -3.06
CA PHE A 70 0.51 -15.94 -2.36
C PHE A 70 0.61 -17.46 -2.29
N ASN A 71 0.47 -18.02 -1.08
CA ASN A 71 0.43 -19.47 -0.90
C ASN A 71 -0.91 -20.05 -1.41
N ARG A 72 -0.85 -21.26 -2.01
CA ARG A 72 -2.03 -21.98 -2.50
C ARG A 72 -2.93 -22.46 -1.37
N ASN A 73 -2.36 -22.78 -0.22
CA ASN A 73 -3.07 -23.28 0.97
C ASN A 73 -3.70 -22.16 1.81
N GLY A 74 -3.66 -20.92 1.30
CA GLY A 74 -4.04 -19.72 2.03
C GLY A 74 -2.92 -19.16 2.89
N GLY A 75 -3.20 -18.06 3.57
CA GLY A 75 -2.24 -17.36 4.41
C GLY A 75 -2.82 -16.10 5.04
N GLU A 76 -1.95 -15.24 5.55
CA GLU A 76 -2.33 -13.95 6.14
C GLU A 76 -1.68 -12.81 5.36
N VAL A 77 -2.49 -11.79 5.02
CA VAL A 77 -2.00 -10.48 4.59
C VAL A 77 -2.23 -9.49 5.72
N VAL A 78 -1.18 -8.72 6.04
CA VAL A 78 -1.25 -7.65 7.03
C VAL A 78 -0.90 -6.33 6.36
N ALA A 79 -1.74 -5.32 6.55
CA ALA A 79 -1.48 -3.93 6.15
C ALA A 79 -1.19 -3.10 7.40
N TYR A 80 0.03 -2.60 7.52
CA TYR A 80 0.47 -1.69 8.56
C TYR A 80 0.34 -0.26 8.03
N ILE A 81 -0.54 0.53 8.62
CA ILE A 81 -0.87 1.88 8.15
C ILE A 81 -0.24 2.89 9.09
N PHE A 82 0.56 3.80 8.54
CA PHE A 82 1.29 4.83 9.26
C PHE A 82 0.75 6.20 8.90
N ALA A 83 0.56 7.06 9.91
CA ALA A 83 0.25 8.46 9.73
C ALA A 83 1.50 9.27 9.40
N GLY A 84 1.30 10.40 8.74
CA GLY A 84 2.38 11.29 8.35
C GLY A 84 1.90 12.45 7.52
N ASP A 85 2.84 13.31 7.17
CA ASP A 85 2.60 14.44 6.29
C ASP A 85 2.91 14.00 4.85
N GLY A 86 1.87 14.02 4.03
CA GLY A 86 1.97 13.72 2.61
C GLY A 86 1.56 14.89 1.73
N GLN A 87 2.24 15.04 0.61
CA GLN A 87 1.89 16.04 -0.40
C GLN A 87 2.10 15.47 -1.81
N TYR A 88 1.25 15.91 -2.73
CA TYR A 88 1.51 15.76 -4.15
C TYR A 88 2.74 16.61 -4.52
N LYS A 89 3.49 16.20 -5.53
CA LYS A 89 4.54 17.05 -6.10
C LYS A 89 3.89 18.20 -6.87
N ASP A 90 4.57 19.35 -6.91
CA ASP A 90 4.07 20.54 -7.59
C ASP A 90 3.72 20.27 -9.06
N ASP A 91 4.57 19.51 -9.76
CA ASP A 91 4.36 19.07 -11.15
C ASP A 91 3.08 18.22 -11.37
N ASP A 92 2.54 17.61 -10.30
CA ASP A 92 1.30 16.82 -10.34
C ASP A 92 0.07 17.64 -9.94
N LEU A 93 0.24 18.84 -9.34
CA LEU A 93 -0.86 19.74 -9.00
C LEU A 93 -1.51 20.35 -10.25
N GLU A 94 -0.72 20.63 -11.28
CA GLU A 94 -1.17 21.22 -12.56
C GLU A 94 -1.93 20.24 -13.45
N LYS A 95 -1.85 18.93 -13.16
CA LYS A 95 -2.48 17.92 -14.00
C LYS A 95 -3.96 17.78 -13.69
N PRO A 96 -4.82 17.47 -14.67
CA PRO A 96 -6.24 17.23 -14.42
C PRO A 96 -6.48 16.16 -13.34
N ALA A 97 -7.49 16.36 -12.50
CA ALA A 97 -7.78 15.49 -11.36
C ALA A 97 -7.88 13.99 -11.73
N PHE A 98 -8.43 13.68 -12.91
CA PHE A 98 -8.55 12.30 -13.40
C PHE A 98 -7.19 11.65 -13.73
N LEU A 99 -6.16 12.43 -14.05
CA LEU A 99 -4.79 11.94 -14.27
C LEU A 99 -3.98 11.87 -12.97
N LYS A 100 -4.34 12.67 -11.95
CA LYS A 100 -3.65 12.64 -10.64
C LYS A 100 -3.64 11.23 -10.05
N HIS A 101 -4.73 10.47 -10.19
CA HIS A 101 -4.82 9.06 -9.74
C HIS A 101 -3.83 8.11 -10.43
N LYS A 102 -3.43 8.37 -11.69
CA LYS A 102 -2.41 7.59 -12.41
C LYS A 102 -0.97 7.98 -12.03
N LEU A 103 -0.79 9.15 -11.41
CA LEU A 103 0.52 9.75 -11.12
C LEU A 103 0.92 9.68 -9.65
N VAL A 104 0.03 9.11 -8.82
CA VAL A 104 0.20 8.86 -7.38
C VAL A 104 1.47 8.08 -7.00
N ASP A 105 2.18 7.48 -7.96
CA ASP A 105 3.45 6.81 -7.69
C ASP A 105 4.54 7.73 -7.13
N LYS A 106 4.39 9.06 -7.21
CA LYS A 106 5.42 10.03 -6.79
C LYS A 106 4.95 11.05 -5.74
N ILE A 107 4.14 10.65 -4.76
CA ILE A 107 3.88 11.54 -3.61
C ILE A 107 5.09 11.61 -2.66
N SER A 108 5.29 12.77 -2.02
CA SER A 108 6.23 12.89 -0.91
C SER A 108 5.49 12.56 0.37
N PHE A 109 6.05 11.70 1.21
CA PHE A 109 5.45 11.32 2.49
C PHE A 109 6.52 11.19 3.56
N LYS A 110 6.23 11.71 4.75
CA LYS A 110 7.08 11.57 5.94
C LYS A 110 6.22 11.11 7.12
N ARG A 111 6.59 9.98 7.72
CA ARG A 111 5.94 9.48 8.94
C ARG A 111 6.08 10.48 10.08
N THR A 112 5.00 10.63 10.85
CA THR A 112 5.02 11.35 12.13
C THR A 112 5.38 10.43 13.29
N SER A 113 5.27 9.11 13.11
CA SER A 113 5.62 8.09 14.11
C SER A 113 6.06 6.79 13.44
N ASP A 114 6.94 6.04 14.11
CA ASP A 114 7.33 4.68 13.71
C ASP A 114 6.30 3.62 14.15
N LYS A 115 5.22 4.02 14.83
CA LYS A 115 4.12 3.13 15.19
C LYS A 115 2.99 3.25 14.16
N PRO A 116 2.41 2.12 13.72
CA PRO A 116 1.24 2.16 12.87
C PRO A 116 0.04 2.73 13.65
N ILE A 117 -0.76 3.55 12.98
CA ILE A 117 -2.04 4.03 13.50
C ILE A 117 -3.12 2.95 13.39
N GLU A 118 -2.97 2.02 12.45
CA GLU A 118 -3.92 0.92 12.23
C GLU A 118 -3.20 -0.28 11.61
N ILE A 119 -3.63 -1.49 12.01
CA ILE A 119 -3.13 -2.75 11.46
C ILE A 119 -4.34 -3.56 11.02
N ILE A 120 -4.46 -3.81 9.71
CA ILE A 120 -5.54 -4.61 9.14
C ILE A 120 -4.99 -5.98 8.78
N LYS A 121 -5.65 -7.05 9.26
CA LYS A 121 -5.28 -8.45 8.97
C LYS A 121 -6.40 -9.14 8.22
N ILE A 122 -6.07 -9.83 7.15
CA ILE A 122 -7.01 -10.63 6.36
C ILE A 122 -6.43 -12.00 6.02
N ARG A 123 -7.29 -13.02 6.01
CA ARG A 123 -6.97 -14.37 5.53
C ARG A 123 -7.49 -14.56 4.10
N TYR A 124 -6.81 -15.40 3.31
CA TYR A 124 -7.08 -15.55 1.87
C TYR A 124 -6.84 -16.97 1.34
#